data_AF-A0A7C2W533-F1
#
_entry.id   AF-A0A7C2W533-F1
#
_cell.length_a   1.000
_cell.length_b   1.000
_cell.length_c   1.000
_cell.angle_alpha   90.00
_cell.angle_beta   90.00
_cell.angle_gamma   90.00
#
_symmetry.space_group_name_H-M   'P 1'
#
loop_
_entity.id
_entity.type
_entity.pdbx_description
1 polymer ?
#
loop_
_entity_poly.entity_id
_entity_poly.type
_entity_poly.pdbx_seq_one_letter_code
_entity_poly.pdbx_strand_id
1 'polypeptide(L)'
;PIQKLFQSVASWETWKCRAGRGPVMDTEIRKVGAPIVLGTIPGVIAFVGCSNFPEEIDEVAEMVEEFARRKYIVVLTGCSAMVAGMRKDKDGLTVYEKFPPDFDAGGVVNIGSCVSNAHISGAAMKIANIFANLPLRANYEVIADYVLNRVGACGVAWGAMSQKAASIATGFNRLGVPVVLGPHSSKYRRQYLSRKEEDDWTVMDGRKKELIDTQEPTPEHLCIVVESKERAMVTIAKLCMRKNDTPQGRQIKLNHYIDLHKRLIGGLPPDLHLFVRTERDIPMFFKREVLAFLKEKGWQRKPVLSLPTFIGTYPSKVSVDAVIGR
;
A
#
# COMPACT_ATOMS: atom_id res chain seq x y z
N PRO A 1 -32.66 -3.36 32.83
CA PRO A 1 -33.18 -2.68 31.61
C PRO A 1 -32.13 -2.53 30.51
N ILE A 2 -30.99 -1.91 30.81
CA ILE A 2 -29.89 -1.65 29.86
C ILE A 2 -29.29 -2.95 29.30
N GLN A 3 -29.03 -3.96 30.13
CA GLN A 3 -28.50 -5.26 29.66
C GLN A 3 -29.44 -5.96 28.67
N LYS A 4 -30.76 -5.89 28.89
CA LYS A 4 -31.76 -6.47 27.96
C LYS A 4 -31.77 -5.73 26.61
N LEU A 5 -31.56 -4.41 26.63
CA LEU A 5 -31.44 -3.60 25.41
C LEU A 5 -30.19 -4.00 24.61
N PHE A 6 -29.03 -4.12 25.28
CA PHE A 6 -27.80 -4.59 24.63
C PHE A 6 -27.91 -6.03 24.11
N GLN A 7 -28.58 -6.92 24.84
CA GLN A 7 -28.85 -8.29 24.35
C GLN A 7 -29.72 -8.27 23.09
N SER A 8 -30.73 -7.39 23.03
CA SER A 8 -31.57 -7.24 21.84
C SER A 8 -30.75 -6.75 20.64
N VAL A 9 -29.92 -5.71 20.82
CA VAL A 9 -29.05 -5.20 19.74
C VAL A 9 -28.06 -6.27 19.30
N ALA A 10 -27.38 -6.93 20.24
CA ALA A 10 -26.44 -8.01 19.95
C ALA A 10 -27.09 -9.20 19.22
N SER A 11 -28.38 -9.49 19.48
CA SER A 11 -29.10 -10.53 18.76
C SER A 11 -29.34 -10.23 17.28
N TRP A 12 -29.19 -8.96 16.87
CA TRP A 12 -29.33 -8.51 15.49
C TRP A 12 -28.01 -8.46 14.72
N GLU A 13 -26.87 -8.64 15.42
CA GLU A 13 -25.51 -8.61 14.86
C GLU A 13 -25.20 -9.88 14.05
N THR A 14 -25.80 -9.98 12.87
CA THR A 14 -25.61 -11.09 11.93
C THR A 14 -24.94 -10.61 10.65
N TRP A 15 -23.72 -11.10 10.44
CA TRP A 15 -22.81 -10.59 9.41
C TRP A 15 -22.21 -11.72 8.57
N LYS A 16 -21.85 -11.39 7.32
CA LYS A 16 -21.19 -12.31 6.40
C LYS A 16 -19.73 -11.94 6.27
N CYS A 17 -18.86 -12.85 6.70
CA CYS A 17 -17.42 -12.77 6.48
C CYS A 17 -17.01 -13.93 5.58
N ARG A 18 -16.33 -13.65 4.47
CA ARG A 18 -15.80 -14.72 3.60
C ARG A 18 -14.78 -15.54 4.38
N ALA A 19 -14.76 -16.86 4.22
CA ALA A 19 -13.77 -17.71 4.88
C ALA A 19 -12.33 -17.34 4.48
N GLY A 20 -11.39 -17.57 5.39
CA GLY A 20 -9.96 -17.39 5.11
C GLY A 20 -9.49 -18.34 4.03
N ARG A 21 -9.14 -17.82 2.85
CA ARG A 21 -8.82 -18.66 1.68
C ARG A 21 -7.39 -19.20 1.64
N GLY A 22 -6.50 -18.70 2.48
CA GLY A 22 -5.10 -19.10 2.50
C GLY A 22 -4.24 -18.40 1.43
N PRO A 23 -3.21 -19.07 0.88
CA PRO A 23 -2.22 -18.43 0.03
C PRO A 23 -2.78 -17.95 -1.31
N VAL A 24 -2.25 -16.82 -1.79
CA VAL A 24 -2.43 -16.37 -3.19
C VAL A 24 -1.76 -17.38 -4.11
N MET A 25 -2.42 -17.81 -5.17
CA MET A 25 -1.89 -18.83 -6.09
C MET A 25 -0.87 -18.26 -7.07
N ASP A 26 0.02 -19.09 -7.59
CA ASP A 26 1.01 -18.67 -8.59
C ASP A 26 0.36 -18.23 -9.91
N THR A 27 -0.79 -18.80 -10.25
CA THR A 27 -1.63 -18.38 -11.39
C THR A 27 -2.13 -16.94 -11.21
N GLU A 28 -2.57 -16.58 -10.01
CA GLU A 28 -2.95 -15.20 -9.67
C GLU A 28 -1.74 -14.26 -9.75
N ILE A 29 -0.59 -14.66 -9.19
CA ILE A 29 0.64 -13.85 -9.26
C ILE A 29 1.09 -13.62 -10.71
N ARG A 30 1.03 -14.63 -11.58
CA ARG A 30 1.34 -14.45 -13.01
C ARG A 30 0.40 -13.46 -13.70
N LYS A 31 -0.87 -13.44 -13.31
CA LYS A 31 -1.87 -12.51 -13.85
C LYS A 31 -1.61 -11.07 -13.43
N VAL A 32 -1.30 -10.85 -12.14
CA VAL A 32 -1.23 -9.48 -11.58
C VAL A 32 0.18 -8.92 -11.39
N GLY A 33 1.22 -9.75 -11.52
CA GLY A 33 2.61 -9.37 -11.27
C GLY A 33 3.07 -8.19 -12.13
N ALA A 34 2.89 -8.27 -13.45
CA ALA A 34 3.28 -7.18 -14.35
C ALA A 34 2.44 -5.92 -14.11
N PRO A 35 1.09 -5.99 -14.04
CA PRO A 35 0.27 -4.80 -13.75
C PRO A 35 0.61 -4.09 -12.44
N ILE A 36 0.95 -4.83 -11.37
CA ILE A 36 1.38 -4.23 -10.09
C ILE A 36 2.73 -3.52 -10.24
N VAL A 37 3.71 -4.16 -10.90
CA VAL A 37 5.07 -3.62 -11.06
C VAL A 37 5.13 -2.41 -11.99
N LEU A 38 4.26 -2.40 -13.01
CA LEU A 38 4.13 -1.27 -13.94
C LEU A 38 3.25 -0.14 -13.37
N GLY A 39 2.49 -0.43 -12.31
CA GLY A 39 1.61 0.50 -11.60
C GLY A 39 0.20 0.66 -12.20
N THR A 40 -0.18 -0.15 -13.19
CA THR A 40 -1.53 -0.11 -13.79
C THR A 40 -2.58 -0.77 -12.90
N ILE A 41 -2.17 -1.72 -12.03
CA ILE A 41 -2.87 -2.00 -10.78
C ILE A 41 -2.28 -1.05 -9.72
N PRO A 42 -3.08 -0.16 -9.11
CA PRO A 42 -2.56 0.89 -8.23
C PRO A 42 -1.77 0.37 -7.02
N GLY A 43 -2.12 -0.81 -6.51
CA GLY A 43 -1.36 -1.50 -5.49
C GLY A 43 -2.14 -2.57 -4.76
N VAL A 44 -1.45 -3.26 -3.86
CA VAL A 44 -2.04 -4.22 -2.91
C VAL A 44 -2.16 -3.58 -1.53
N ILE A 45 -3.37 -3.52 -0.99
CA ILE A 45 -3.63 -2.93 0.33
C ILE A 45 -4.06 -4.02 1.29
N ALA A 46 -3.32 -4.16 2.39
CA ALA A 46 -3.56 -5.19 3.39
C ALA A 46 -4.18 -4.60 4.66
N PHE A 47 -5.48 -4.79 4.86
CA PHE A 47 -6.16 -4.43 6.12
C PHE A 47 -6.05 -5.57 7.13
N VAL A 48 -5.26 -5.35 8.17
CA VAL A 48 -4.87 -6.39 9.13
C VAL A 48 -4.95 -5.84 10.55
N GLY A 49 -4.84 -6.71 11.55
CA GLY A 49 -4.59 -6.28 12.92
C GLY A 49 -5.75 -6.54 13.88
N CYS A 50 -5.83 -5.70 14.91
CA CYS A 50 -6.67 -5.90 16.08
C CYS A 50 -7.89 -4.97 16.03
N SER A 51 -8.72 -5.00 17.08
CA SER A 51 -10.00 -4.28 17.16
C SER A 51 -9.96 -3.03 18.06
N ASN A 52 -8.79 -2.44 18.32
CA ASN A 52 -8.67 -1.21 19.09
C ASN A 52 -8.79 0.02 18.15
N PHE A 53 -9.94 0.13 17.50
CA PHE A 53 -10.23 1.19 16.53
C PHE A 53 -10.38 2.55 17.22
N PRO A 54 -10.05 3.65 16.54
CA PRO A 54 -10.11 4.97 17.14
C PRO A 54 -11.54 5.46 17.37
N GLU A 55 -12.40 5.25 16.38
CA GLU A 55 -13.80 5.66 16.38
C GLU A 55 -14.65 4.41 16.05
N GLU A 56 -15.31 4.40 14.90
CA GLU A 56 -16.24 3.35 14.48
C GLU A 56 -15.54 2.13 13.84
N ILE A 57 -16.11 0.94 14.06
CA ILE A 57 -15.63 -0.31 13.43
C ILE A 57 -15.81 -0.30 11.90
N ASP A 58 -16.78 0.48 11.42
CA ASP A 58 -17.17 0.61 10.02
C ASP A 58 -16.10 1.29 9.15
N GLU A 59 -15.18 2.03 9.76
CA GLU A 59 -14.11 2.74 9.04
C GLU A 59 -13.26 1.79 8.19
N VAL A 60 -13.03 0.57 8.68
CA VAL A 60 -12.30 -0.45 7.92
C VAL A 60 -13.08 -0.86 6.67
N ALA A 61 -14.38 -1.11 6.79
CA ALA A 61 -15.23 -1.49 5.66
C ALA A 61 -15.32 -0.36 4.62
N GLU A 62 -15.38 0.90 5.07
CA GLU A 62 -15.41 2.07 4.19
C GLU A 62 -14.11 2.26 3.41
N MET A 63 -12.95 2.12 4.08
CA MET A 63 -11.67 2.15 3.39
C MET A 63 -11.53 1.00 2.39
N VAL A 64 -11.95 -0.22 2.77
CA VAL A 64 -11.94 -1.39 1.88
C VAL A 64 -12.79 -1.13 0.63
N GLU A 65 -14.01 -0.62 0.81
CA GLU A 65 -14.93 -0.31 -0.29
C GLU A 65 -14.37 0.78 -1.22
N GLU A 66 -13.77 1.84 -0.66
CA GLU A 66 -13.12 2.91 -1.43
C GLU A 66 -12.01 2.36 -2.33
N PHE A 67 -11.10 1.55 -1.77
CA PHE A 67 -9.96 1.04 -2.50
C PHE A 67 -10.32 -0.06 -3.50
N ALA A 68 -11.30 -0.90 -3.18
CA ALA A 68 -11.81 -1.89 -4.13
C ALA A 68 -12.47 -1.22 -5.35
N ARG A 69 -13.25 -0.14 -5.15
CA ARG A 69 -13.81 0.66 -6.27
C ARG A 69 -12.73 1.29 -7.13
N ARG A 70 -11.63 1.72 -6.52
CA ARG A 70 -10.44 2.28 -7.19
C ARG A 70 -9.54 1.22 -7.81
N LYS A 71 -9.98 -0.04 -7.90
CA LYS A 71 -9.24 -1.14 -8.54
C LYS A 71 -7.91 -1.51 -7.88
N TYR A 72 -7.74 -1.18 -6.60
CA TYR A 72 -6.68 -1.79 -5.78
C TYR A 72 -7.04 -3.25 -5.49
N ILE A 73 -6.03 -4.07 -5.21
CA ILE A 73 -6.24 -5.42 -4.67
C ILE A 73 -6.31 -5.28 -3.15
N VAL A 74 -7.45 -5.59 -2.55
CA VAL A 74 -7.63 -5.47 -1.10
C VAL A 74 -7.56 -6.85 -0.46
N VAL A 75 -6.64 -7.04 0.47
CA VAL A 75 -6.50 -8.28 1.24
C VAL A 75 -6.73 -8.02 2.72
N LEU A 76 -7.35 -8.97 3.42
CA LEU A 76 -7.71 -8.85 4.82
C LEU A 76 -7.27 -10.06 5.63
N THR A 77 -6.95 -9.83 6.91
CA THR A 77 -6.76 -10.90 7.90
C THR A 77 -7.30 -10.50 9.27
N GLY A 78 -7.52 -11.50 10.13
CA GLY A 78 -7.76 -11.31 11.56
C GLY A 78 -9.02 -10.47 11.86
N CYS A 79 -8.93 -9.60 12.88
CA CYS A 79 -10.06 -8.79 13.32
C CYS A 79 -10.53 -7.84 12.21
N SER A 80 -9.61 -7.28 11.42
CA SER A 80 -9.94 -6.43 10.27
C SER A 80 -10.77 -7.16 9.21
N ALA A 81 -10.49 -8.44 8.96
CA ALA A 81 -11.30 -9.26 8.05
C ALA A 81 -12.73 -9.47 8.57
N MET A 82 -12.90 -9.59 9.89
CA MET A 82 -14.21 -9.73 10.52
C MET A 82 -15.02 -8.43 10.38
N VAL A 83 -14.46 -7.31 10.85
CA VAL A 83 -15.19 -6.03 10.87
C VAL A 83 -15.45 -5.46 9.48
N ALA A 84 -14.64 -5.78 8.48
CA ALA A 84 -14.93 -5.39 7.09
C ALA A 84 -16.27 -5.98 6.60
N GLY A 85 -16.70 -7.12 7.14
CA GLY A 85 -18.00 -7.73 6.85
C GLY A 85 -19.15 -7.25 7.74
N MET A 86 -18.86 -6.40 8.73
CA MET A 86 -19.83 -5.90 9.72
C MET A 86 -20.51 -4.59 9.31
N ARG A 87 -20.48 -4.27 8.01
CA ARG A 87 -21.18 -3.12 7.43
C ARG A 87 -21.93 -3.57 6.18
N LYS A 88 -23.20 -3.20 6.09
CA LYS A 88 -24.03 -3.36 4.90
C LYS A 88 -24.20 -2.00 4.24
N ASP A 89 -24.21 -1.99 2.91
CA ASP A 89 -24.60 -0.80 2.17
C ASP A 89 -26.12 -0.64 2.10
N LYS A 90 -26.55 0.38 1.36
CA LYS A 90 -27.97 0.69 1.10
C LYS A 90 -28.74 -0.46 0.42
N ASP A 91 -28.06 -1.37 -0.26
CA ASP A 91 -28.64 -2.55 -0.90
C ASP A 91 -28.60 -3.78 0.02
N GLY A 92 -28.13 -3.61 1.27
CA GLY A 92 -28.03 -4.67 2.27
C GLY A 92 -26.81 -5.59 2.10
N LEU A 93 -25.85 -5.23 1.24
CA LEU A 93 -24.70 -6.08 0.89
C LEU A 93 -23.43 -5.68 1.64
N THR A 94 -22.67 -6.67 2.08
CA THR A 94 -21.33 -6.47 2.66
C THR A 94 -20.26 -6.29 1.58
N VAL A 95 -19.06 -5.83 1.95
CA VAL A 95 -17.92 -5.74 1.00
C VAL A 95 -17.58 -7.11 0.37
N TYR A 96 -17.77 -8.21 1.11
CA TYR A 96 -17.53 -9.56 0.58
C TYR A 96 -18.60 -10.04 -0.39
N GLU A 97 -19.79 -9.45 -0.39
CA GLU A 97 -20.84 -9.76 -1.36
C GLU A 97 -20.71 -8.89 -2.61
N LYS A 98 -20.23 -7.65 -2.45
CA LYS A 98 -20.08 -6.66 -3.52
C LYS A 98 -18.88 -6.89 -4.42
N PHE A 99 -17.77 -7.37 -3.85
CA PHE A 99 -16.49 -7.45 -4.54
C PHE A 99 -16.00 -8.89 -4.69
N PRO A 100 -15.36 -9.23 -5.82
CA PRO A 100 -14.93 -10.59 -6.11
C PRO A 100 -13.84 -11.09 -5.14
N PRO A 101 -13.71 -12.42 -4.95
CA PRO A 101 -12.70 -13.07 -4.09
C PRO A 101 -11.31 -13.24 -4.72
N ASP A 102 -11.13 -12.76 -5.94
CA ASP A 102 -9.89 -12.91 -6.68
C ASP A 102 -8.80 -11.95 -6.16
N PHE A 103 -7.55 -12.42 -6.12
CA PHE A 103 -6.40 -11.54 -5.93
C PHE A 103 -6.14 -10.77 -7.24
N ASP A 104 -7.03 -9.83 -7.57
CA ASP A 104 -7.02 -9.02 -8.79
C ASP A 104 -7.63 -7.63 -8.55
N ALA A 105 -7.53 -6.75 -9.54
CA ALA A 105 -7.95 -5.35 -9.49
C ALA A 105 -9.42 -5.18 -9.05
N GLY A 106 -9.62 -4.63 -7.85
CA GLY A 106 -10.93 -4.43 -7.23
C GLY A 106 -11.47 -5.64 -6.47
N GLY A 107 -10.66 -6.68 -6.29
CA GLY A 107 -10.96 -7.82 -5.42
C GLY A 107 -10.81 -7.49 -3.94
N VAL A 108 -11.62 -8.15 -3.12
CA VAL A 108 -11.60 -8.05 -1.65
C VAL A 108 -11.43 -9.46 -1.09
N VAL A 109 -10.30 -9.75 -0.48
CA VAL A 109 -9.88 -11.14 -0.23
C VAL A 109 -9.59 -11.37 1.25
N ASN A 110 -10.37 -12.20 1.93
CA ASN A 110 -10.00 -12.68 3.27
C ASN A 110 -8.95 -13.79 3.16
N ILE A 111 -7.70 -13.48 3.53
CA ILE A 111 -6.57 -14.40 3.50
C ILE A 111 -6.60 -15.36 4.70
N GLY A 112 -7.16 -14.94 5.83
CA GLY A 112 -7.38 -15.80 7.00
C GLY A 112 -7.09 -15.14 8.35
N SER A 113 -6.57 -15.92 9.28
CA SER A 113 -6.27 -15.45 10.64
C SER A 113 -4.99 -14.60 10.68
N CYS A 114 -4.59 -14.10 11.85
CA CYS A 114 -3.39 -13.27 11.96
C CYS A 114 -2.09 -13.97 11.52
N VAL A 115 -1.99 -15.31 11.59
CA VAL A 115 -0.83 -16.04 11.08
C VAL A 115 -0.81 -16.11 9.55
N SER A 116 -1.97 -15.97 8.91
CA SER A 116 -2.11 -15.94 7.45
C SER A 116 -1.54 -14.65 6.83
N ASN A 117 -1.12 -13.66 7.63
CA ASN A 117 -0.33 -12.53 7.13
C ASN A 117 0.97 -12.97 6.43
N ALA A 118 1.50 -14.16 6.75
CA ALA A 118 2.62 -14.76 6.03
C ALA A 118 2.32 -15.03 4.54
N HIS A 119 1.05 -15.22 4.17
CA HIS A 119 0.66 -15.36 2.77
C HIS A 119 0.65 -14.02 2.01
N ILE A 120 0.44 -12.90 2.72
CA ILE A 120 0.48 -11.56 2.12
C ILE A 120 1.94 -11.17 1.82
N SER A 121 2.86 -11.38 2.78
CA SER A 121 4.29 -11.20 2.50
C SER A 121 4.78 -12.20 1.45
N GLY A 122 4.32 -13.45 1.52
CA GLY A 122 4.56 -14.46 0.50
C GLY A 122 4.11 -14.03 -0.91
N ALA A 123 2.96 -13.38 -1.06
CA ALA A 123 2.51 -12.85 -2.35
C ALA A 123 3.47 -11.80 -2.90
N ALA A 124 3.92 -10.85 -2.08
CA ALA A 124 4.91 -9.84 -2.49
C ALA A 124 6.26 -10.47 -2.91
N MET A 125 6.75 -11.45 -2.14
CA MET A 125 7.97 -12.20 -2.48
C MET A 125 7.81 -13.02 -3.77
N LYS A 126 6.63 -13.60 -3.99
CA LYS A 126 6.32 -14.35 -5.23
C LYS A 126 6.22 -13.45 -6.45
N ILE A 127 5.80 -12.19 -6.33
CA ILE A 127 5.89 -11.23 -7.45
C ILE A 127 7.36 -11.08 -7.87
N ALA A 128 8.27 -10.84 -6.92
CA ALA A 128 9.70 -10.73 -7.22
C ALA A 128 10.27 -12.03 -7.84
N ASN A 129 9.87 -13.20 -7.32
CA ASN A 129 10.36 -14.48 -7.80
C ASN A 129 9.79 -14.90 -9.15
N ILE A 130 8.47 -14.81 -9.35
CA ILE A 130 7.80 -15.32 -10.55
C ILE A 130 7.88 -14.33 -11.70
N PHE A 131 7.72 -13.02 -11.43
CA PHE A 131 7.71 -12.01 -12.48
C PHE A 131 9.10 -11.51 -12.83
N ALA A 132 9.99 -11.35 -11.84
CA ALA A 132 11.37 -10.89 -12.07
C ALA A 132 12.43 -12.00 -12.01
N ASN A 133 12.02 -13.26 -11.88
CA ASN A 133 12.93 -14.43 -11.85
C ASN A 133 14.04 -14.32 -10.78
N LEU A 134 13.79 -13.61 -9.68
CA LEU A 134 14.76 -13.45 -8.60
C LEU A 134 14.75 -14.67 -7.67
N PRO A 135 15.90 -15.29 -7.36
CA PRO A 135 15.96 -16.45 -6.50
C PRO A 135 15.59 -16.09 -5.06
N LEU A 136 14.82 -16.95 -4.37
CA LEU A 136 14.38 -16.71 -2.99
C LEU A 136 15.37 -17.19 -1.93
N ARG A 137 16.13 -18.25 -2.21
CA ARG A 137 16.98 -18.92 -1.21
C ARG A 137 18.09 -17.99 -0.74
N ALA A 138 18.11 -17.70 0.56
CA ALA A 138 19.12 -16.87 1.22
C ALA A 138 19.34 -15.48 0.56
N ASN A 139 18.30 -14.92 -0.07
CA ASN A 139 18.42 -13.72 -0.91
C ASN A 139 17.47 -12.59 -0.47
N TYR A 140 17.21 -12.50 0.83
CA TYR A 140 16.16 -11.64 1.38
C TYR A 140 16.36 -10.15 1.01
N GLU A 141 17.61 -9.67 1.01
CA GLU A 141 17.94 -8.28 0.71
C GLU A 141 17.51 -7.87 -0.70
N VAL A 142 17.83 -8.69 -1.72
CA VAL A 142 17.41 -8.47 -3.12
C VAL A 142 15.88 -8.47 -3.26
N ILE A 143 15.21 -9.38 -2.56
CA ILE A 143 13.73 -9.48 -2.61
C ILE A 143 13.08 -8.26 -1.94
N ALA A 144 13.60 -7.83 -0.79
CA ALA A 144 13.10 -6.63 -0.10
C ALA A 144 13.37 -5.36 -0.90
N ASP A 145 14.55 -5.23 -1.50
CA ASP A 145 14.89 -4.13 -2.40
C ASP A 145 13.96 -4.06 -3.62
N TYR A 146 13.68 -5.23 -4.23
CA TYR A 146 12.73 -5.32 -5.34
C TYR A 146 11.33 -4.87 -4.93
N VAL A 147 10.82 -5.35 -3.79
CA VAL A 147 9.49 -4.99 -3.29
C VAL A 147 9.41 -3.49 -2.98
N LEU A 148 10.42 -2.93 -2.31
CA LEU A 148 10.51 -1.51 -1.96
C LEU A 148 10.48 -0.61 -3.19
N ASN A 149 11.19 -0.99 -4.26
CA ASN A 149 11.36 -0.15 -5.44
C ASN A 149 10.27 -0.35 -6.51
N ARG A 150 9.57 -1.48 -6.51
CA ARG A 150 8.73 -1.91 -7.66
C ARG A 150 7.34 -2.40 -7.32
N VAL A 151 7.10 -2.93 -6.12
CA VAL A 151 5.82 -3.52 -5.77
C VAL A 151 4.99 -2.51 -4.99
N GLY A 152 4.04 -1.87 -5.66
CA GLY A 152 3.09 -0.95 -5.02
C GLY A 152 2.22 -1.68 -4.00
N ALA A 153 2.49 -1.46 -2.71
CA ALA A 153 1.75 -2.09 -1.62
C ALA A 153 1.76 -1.22 -0.37
N CYS A 154 0.74 -1.37 0.47
CA CYS A 154 0.63 -0.72 1.78
C CYS A 154 -0.13 -1.62 2.76
N GLY A 155 0.43 -1.82 3.96
CA GLY A 155 -0.29 -2.41 5.08
C GLY A 155 -1.11 -1.36 5.83
N VAL A 156 -2.22 -1.76 6.42
CA VAL A 156 -3.08 -0.93 7.25
C VAL A 156 -3.42 -1.71 8.52
N ALA A 157 -2.96 -1.23 9.67
CA ALA A 157 -3.32 -1.78 10.97
C ALA A 157 -4.06 -0.73 11.80
N TRP A 158 -5.32 -0.49 11.42
CA TRP A 158 -6.15 0.59 11.95
C TRP A 158 -6.40 0.47 13.45
N GLY A 159 -6.81 -0.73 13.89
CA GLY A 159 -7.09 -1.02 15.30
C GLY A 159 -5.94 -1.69 16.06
N ALA A 160 -4.68 -1.46 15.69
CA ALA A 160 -3.57 -2.22 16.27
C ALA A 160 -3.38 -1.96 17.77
N MET A 161 -3.29 -3.04 18.58
CA MET A 161 -3.00 -2.96 20.02
C MET A 161 -2.03 -4.02 20.55
N SER A 162 -1.84 -5.14 19.84
CA SER A 162 -1.03 -6.26 20.34
C SER A 162 0.43 -6.18 19.89
N GLN A 163 1.33 -6.75 20.68
CA GLN A 163 2.74 -6.94 20.29
C GLN A 163 2.88 -7.73 18.97
N LYS A 164 1.92 -8.62 18.68
CA LYS A 164 1.83 -9.32 17.40
C LYS A 164 1.69 -8.33 16.23
N ALA A 165 0.83 -7.33 16.35
CA ALA A 165 0.65 -6.32 15.30
C ALA A 165 1.95 -5.54 15.04
N ALA A 166 2.68 -5.15 16.09
CA ALA A 166 3.99 -4.50 15.95
C ALA A 166 5.02 -5.39 15.25
N SER A 167 5.07 -6.68 15.58
CA SER A 167 5.98 -7.64 14.93
C SER A 167 5.63 -7.89 13.45
N ILE A 168 4.33 -7.99 13.12
CA ILE A 168 3.84 -8.14 11.74
C ILE A 168 4.21 -6.91 10.92
N ALA A 169 3.90 -5.71 11.41
CA ALA A 169 4.24 -4.45 10.74
C ALA A 169 5.76 -4.34 10.50
N THR A 170 6.57 -4.67 11.52
CA THR A 170 8.04 -4.67 11.39
C THR A 170 8.53 -5.65 10.33
N GLY A 171 7.91 -6.84 10.23
CA GLY A 171 8.22 -7.81 9.19
C GLY A 171 7.95 -7.29 7.78
N PHE A 172 6.82 -6.60 7.58
CA PHE A 172 6.48 -5.96 6.30
C PHE A 172 7.40 -4.78 5.99
N ASN A 173 7.76 -3.96 6.98
CA ASN A 173 8.72 -2.87 6.80
C ASN A 173 10.09 -3.39 6.36
N ARG A 174 10.55 -4.49 6.96
CA ARG A 174 11.79 -5.17 6.55
C ARG A 174 11.72 -5.70 5.11
N LEU A 175 10.52 -6.02 4.60
CA LEU A 175 10.29 -6.43 3.21
C LEU A 175 10.11 -5.23 2.27
N GLY A 176 10.23 -3.99 2.74
CA GLY A 176 10.02 -2.80 1.91
C GLY A 176 8.55 -2.44 1.70
N VAL A 177 7.63 -2.99 2.51
CA VAL A 177 6.21 -2.65 2.47
C VAL A 177 5.92 -1.61 3.56
N PRO A 178 5.42 -0.42 3.18
CA PRO A 178 5.03 0.60 4.14
C PRO A 178 3.74 0.24 4.86
N VAL A 179 3.57 0.72 6.09
CA VAL A 179 2.43 0.42 6.96
C VAL A 179 1.85 1.71 7.54
N VAL A 180 0.54 1.86 7.38
CA VAL A 180 -0.28 2.89 8.05
C VAL A 180 -0.92 2.29 9.29
N LEU A 181 -0.79 3.00 10.41
CA LEU A 181 -1.30 2.60 11.71
C LEU A 181 -2.35 3.60 12.19
N GLY A 182 -3.39 3.12 12.88
CA GLY A 182 -4.35 4.02 13.53
C GLY A 182 -3.75 4.70 14.77
N PRO A 183 -4.40 5.76 15.29
CA PRO A 183 -3.78 6.73 16.22
C PRO A 183 -3.32 6.12 17.55
N HIS A 184 -4.03 5.10 18.05
CA HIS A 184 -3.62 4.38 19.26
C HIS A 184 -2.27 3.67 19.15
N SER A 185 -1.81 3.40 17.92
CA SER A 185 -0.52 2.75 17.67
C SER A 185 0.68 3.66 17.94
N SER A 186 0.48 4.96 18.16
CA SER A 186 1.52 5.86 18.70
C SER A 186 2.15 5.31 19.98
N LYS A 187 1.40 4.50 20.74
CA LYS A 187 1.84 3.80 21.96
C LYS A 187 2.93 2.74 21.72
N TYR A 188 3.18 2.31 20.47
CA TYR A 188 4.35 1.48 20.11
C TYR A 188 5.67 2.24 20.08
N ARG A 189 5.65 3.57 20.28
CA ARG A 189 6.80 4.47 20.49
C ARG A 189 7.71 4.74 19.29
N ARG A 190 7.73 3.87 18.29
CA ARG A 190 8.68 3.98 17.17
C ARG A 190 8.00 3.92 15.82
N GLN A 191 8.29 4.91 14.98
CA GLN A 191 7.83 5.06 13.60
C GLN A 191 9.04 5.16 12.66
N TYR A 192 8.79 4.98 11.37
CA TYR A 192 9.81 5.07 10.31
C TYR A 192 9.38 6.14 9.33
N LEU A 193 9.66 7.38 9.72
CA LEU A 193 9.30 8.57 8.99
C LEU A 193 10.53 9.11 8.26
N SER A 194 10.31 9.62 7.06
CA SER A 194 11.31 10.38 6.31
C SER A 194 11.08 11.86 6.52
N ARG A 195 12.14 12.64 6.32
CA ARG A 195 12.09 14.08 6.09
C ARG A 195 12.14 14.30 4.58
N LYS A 196 10.97 14.30 3.93
CA LYS A 196 10.78 14.32 2.47
C LYS A 196 11.81 15.12 1.67
N GLU A 197 12.07 16.37 2.07
CA GLU A 197 12.92 17.30 1.31
C GLU A 197 14.37 17.33 1.83
N GLU A 198 14.62 16.81 3.03
CA GLU A 198 15.94 16.86 3.68
C GLU A 198 16.71 15.54 3.56
N ASP A 199 16.01 14.42 3.38
CA ASP A 199 16.60 13.08 3.32
C ASP A 199 17.27 12.80 1.96
N ASP A 200 18.19 11.84 1.97
CA ASP A 200 18.85 11.32 0.77
C ASP A 200 17.93 10.38 -0.01
N TRP A 201 17.59 10.76 -1.25
CA TRP A 201 16.80 9.96 -2.19
C TRP A 201 17.64 9.42 -3.35
N THR A 202 18.95 9.36 -3.17
CA THR A 202 19.88 8.73 -4.10
C THR A 202 19.64 7.23 -4.13
N VAL A 203 19.55 6.69 -5.34
CA VAL A 203 19.47 5.25 -5.58
C VAL A 203 20.33 4.87 -6.78
N MET A 204 20.70 3.60 -6.87
CA MET A 204 21.41 3.05 -8.02
C MET A 204 20.41 2.78 -9.15
N ASP A 205 20.69 3.26 -10.37
CA ASP A 205 20.07 2.70 -11.59
C ASP A 205 20.87 1.45 -11.97
N GLY A 206 20.42 0.28 -11.53
CA GLY A 206 21.23 -0.93 -11.60
C GLY A 206 21.57 -1.40 -13.02
N ARG A 207 20.83 -0.99 -14.07
CA ARG A 207 21.22 -1.27 -15.47
C ARG A 207 22.36 -0.38 -15.93
N LYS A 208 22.34 0.89 -15.53
CA LYS A 208 23.38 1.87 -15.91
C LYS A 208 24.58 1.84 -14.96
N LYS A 209 24.39 1.29 -13.75
CA LYS A 209 25.36 1.29 -12.64
C LYS A 209 25.76 2.72 -12.22
N GLU A 210 24.79 3.62 -12.24
CA GLU A 210 24.96 5.03 -11.88
C GLU A 210 24.13 5.37 -10.64
N LEU A 211 24.71 6.17 -9.74
CA LEU A 211 23.97 6.75 -8.62
C LEU A 211 23.19 7.97 -9.09
N ILE A 212 21.90 7.99 -8.80
CA ILE A 212 20.98 9.03 -9.24
C ILE A 212 20.16 9.51 -8.04
N ASP A 213 20.29 10.79 -7.72
CA ASP A 213 19.38 11.46 -6.81
C ASP A 213 18.03 11.69 -7.50
N THR A 214 17.00 11.03 -6.98
CA THR A 214 15.64 11.11 -7.53
C THR A 214 14.86 12.30 -7.00
N GLN A 215 15.23 12.83 -5.83
CA GLN A 215 14.44 13.81 -5.08
C GLN A 215 12.95 13.40 -4.96
N GLU A 216 12.69 12.08 -4.95
CA GLU A 216 11.35 11.49 -4.94
C GLU A 216 11.21 10.57 -3.71
N PRO A 217 10.38 10.96 -2.71
CA PRO A 217 10.17 10.18 -1.50
C PRO A 217 9.16 9.04 -1.73
N THR A 218 9.50 8.03 -2.53
CA THR A 218 8.63 6.86 -2.80
C THR A 218 9.22 5.51 -2.37
N PRO A 219 8.54 4.76 -1.47
CA PRO A 219 7.54 5.26 -0.52
C PRO A 219 8.17 6.25 0.48
N GLU A 220 7.39 7.21 0.95
CA GLU A 220 7.89 8.25 1.86
C GLU A 220 8.18 7.68 3.25
N HIS A 221 7.23 6.93 3.80
CA HIS A 221 7.35 6.36 5.13
C HIS A 221 7.29 4.85 5.04
N LEU A 222 7.98 4.16 5.94
CA LEU A 222 7.77 2.73 6.13
C LEU A 222 6.74 2.47 7.24
N CYS A 223 6.63 3.34 8.24
CA CYS A 223 5.70 3.14 9.34
C CYS A 223 5.22 4.49 9.85
N ILE A 224 3.94 4.80 9.63
CA ILE A 224 3.32 6.06 10.02
C ILE A 224 2.00 5.83 10.75
N VAL A 225 1.77 6.60 11.80
CA VAL A 225 0.50 6.75 12.49
C VAL A 225 -0.26 7.93 11.89
N VAL A 226 -1.53 7.72 11.59
CA VAL A 226 -2.44 8.78 11.10
C VAL A 226 -3.68 8.87 11.99
N GLU A 227 -4.25 10.07 12.07
CA GLU A 227 -5.26 10.43 13.06
C GLU A 227 -6.69 10.14 12.62
N SER A 228 -6.97 10.11 11.32
CA SER A 228 -8.32 9.91 10.78
C SER A 228 -8.32 8.99 9.56
N LYS A 229 -9.46 8.36 9.31
CA LYS A 229 -9.69 7.51 8.14
C LYS A 229 -9.44 8.26 6.82
N GLU A 230 -9.83 9.53 6.75
CA GLU A 230 -9.65 10.40 5.58
C GLU A 230 -8.18 10.53 5.22
N ARG A 231 -7.34 10.84 6.22
CA ARG A 231 -5.90 10.92 6.03
C ARG A 231 -5.24 9.57 5.83
N ALA A 232 -5.79 8.51 6.42
CA ALA A 232 -5.36 7.14 6.14
C ALA A 232 -5.54 6.82 4.66
N MET A 233 -6.71 7.08 4.07
CA MET A 233 -6.96 6.82 2.65
C MET A 233 -6.00 7.59 1.73
N VAL A 234 -5.78 8.88 2.01
CA VAL A 234 -4.82 9.69 1.24
C VAL A 234 -3.39 9.13 1.37
N THR A 235 -2.99 8.78 2.59
CA THR A 235 -1.65 8.24 2.89
C THR A 235 -1.44 6.86 2.25
N ILE A 236 -2.44 5.98 2.29
CA ILE A 236 -2.38 4.64 1.67
C ILE A 236 -2.15 4.76 0.16
N ALA A 237 -2.93 5.60 -0.53
CA ALA A 237 -2.78 5.80 -1.98
C ALA A 237 -1.37 6.33 -2.32
N LYS A 238 -0.87 7.27 -1.51
CA LYS A 238 0.46 7.84 -1.66
C LYS A 238 1.57 6.80 -1.47
N LEU A 239 1.48 6.01 -0.40
CA LEU A 239 2.47 5.00 -0.05
C LEU A 239 2.48 3.79 -1.00
N CYS A 240 1.53 3.68 -1.94
CA CYS A 240 1.56 2.68 -3.01
C CYS A 240 2.40 3.11 -4.24
N MET A 241 2.81 4.38 -4.34
CA MET A 241 3.70 4.85 -5.42
C MET A 241 5.11 4.29 -5.28
N ARG A 242 5.74 3.98 -6.42
CA ARG A 242 7.06 3.34 -6.49
C ARG A 242 7.93 4.01 -7.54
N LYS A 243 9.24 4.06 -7.32
CA LYS A 243 10.21 4.63 -8.27
C LYS A 243 10.11 4.02 -9.67
N ASN A 244 9.80 2.73 -9.74
CA ASN A 244 9.67 1.96 -11.00
C ASN A 244 8.34 2.17 -11.74
N ASP A 245 7.38 2.92 -11.20
CA ASP A 245 6.08 3.12 -11.87
C ASP A 245 6.30 3.62 -13.31
N THR A 246 5.64 3.01 -14.28
CA THR A 246 5.61 3.56 -15.64
C THR A 246 4.87 4.90 -15.65
N PRO A 247 5.02 5.76 -16.68
CA PRO A 247 4.23 6.99 -16.76
C PRO A 247 2.72 6.74 -16.68
N GLN A 248 2.21 5.66 -17.29
CA GLN A 248 0.81 5.27 -17.20
C GLN A 248 0.42 4.85 -15.78
N GLY A 249 1.22 4.00 -15.13
CA GLY A 249 0.96 3.57 -13.76
C GLY A 249 1.02 4.72 -12.76
N ARG A 250 2.01 5.62 -12.93
CA ARG A 250 2.13 6.83 -12.11
C ARG A 250 0.95 7.77 -12.29
N GLN A 251 0.46 7.96 -13.52
CA GLN A 251 -0.79 8.71 -13.76
C GLN A 251 -1.97 8.14 -12.98
N ILE A 252 -2.15 6.81 -12.96
CA ILE A 252 -3.27 6.18 -12.22
C ILE A 252 -3.12 6.43 -10.72
N LYS A 253 -1.92 6.21 -10.16
CA LYS A 253 -1.69 6.40 -8.72
C LYS A 253 -1.81 7.87 -8.29
N LEU A 254 -1.27 8.79 -9.08
CA LEU A 254 -1.43 10.24 -8.84
C LEU A 254 -2.89 10.68 -8.97
N ASN A 255 -3.64 10.11 -9.92
CA ASN A 255 -5.06 10.40 -10.03
C ASN A 255 -5.80 10.02 -8.74
N HIS A 256 -5.55 8.83 -8.19
CA HIS A 256 -6.16 8.43 -6.92
C HIS A 256 -5.71 9.30 -5.75
N TYR A 257 -4.42 9.63 -5.67
CA TYR A 257 -3.88 10.48 -4.61
C TYR A 257 -4.49 11.90 -4.62
N ILE A 258 -4.53 12.53 -5.80
CA ILE A 258 -5.11 13.86 -5.99
C ILE A 258 -6.61 13.83 -5.69
N ASP A 259 -7.35 12.88 -6.25
CA ASP A 259 -8.79 12.78 -6.07
C ASP A 259 -9.18 12.52 -4.61
N LEU A 260 -8.48 11.62 -3.92
CA LEU A 260 -8.70 11.37 -2.49
C LEU A 260 -8.41 12.62 -1.66
N HIS A 261 -7.29 13.30 -1.93
CA HIS A 261 -6.94 14.51 -1.20
C HIS A 261 -7.98 15.62 -1.43
N LYS A 262 -8.38 15.88 -2.68
CA LYS A 262 -9.37 16.90 -3.01
C LYS A 262 -10.72 16.63 -2.36
N ARG A 263 -11.18 15.38 -2.35
CA ARG A 263 -12.50 15.01 -1.83
C ARG A 263 -12.55 14.94 -0.30
N LEU A 264 -11.47 14.47 0.33
CA LEU A 264 -11.47 14.16 1.77
C LEU A 264 -10.80 15.22 2.63
N ILE A 265 -9.83 15.96 2.09
CA ILE A 265 -9.04 16.97 2.82
C ILE A 265 -9.30 18.37 2.24
N GLY A 266 -9.29 18.49 0.91
CA GLY A 266 -9.47 19.72 0.17
C GLY A 266 -8.22 20.13 -0.62
N GLY A 267 -8.42 20.61 -1.84
CA GLY A 267 -7.33 21.11 -2.70
C GLY A 267 -6.35 20.04 -3.19
N LEU A 268 -5.33 20.47 -3.94
CA LEU A 268 -4.24 19.59 -4.37
C LEU A 268 -3.34 19.21 -3.18
N PRO A 269 -2.75 18.01 -3.17
CA PRO A 269 -1.77 17.65 -2.16
C PRO A 269 -0.59 18.64 -2.16
N PRO A 270 -0.19 19.18 -1.00
CA PRO A 270 0.81 20.26 -0.91
C PRO A 270 2.21 19.84 -1.39
N ASP A 271 2.49 18.55 -1.39
CA ASP A 271 3.74 17.92 -1.79
C ASP A 271 3.62 17.13 -3.10
N LEU A 272 2.54 17.35 -3.88
CA LEU A 272 2.32 16.67 -5.16
C LEU A 272 3.52 16.79 -6.11
N HIS A 273 4.21 17.94 -6.09
CA HIS A 273 5.39 18.22 -6.91
C HIS A 273 6.57 17.26 -6.62
N LEU A 274 6.60 16.63 -5.44
CA LEU A 274 7.59 15.62 -5.10
C LEU A 274 7.42 14.32 -5.90
N PHE A 275 6.19 14.01 -6.34
CA PHE A 275 5.82 12.71 -6.92
C PHE A 275 5.60 12.74 -8.45
N VAL A 276 5.65 13.92 -9.07
CA VAL A 276 5.63 14.09 -10.53
C VAL A 276 7.07 14.12 -11.04
N ARG A 277 7.46 13.16 -11.90
CA ARG A 277 8.81 13.13 -12.47
C ARG A 277 8.87 13.85 -13.81
N THR A 278 7.85 13.64 -14.63
CA THR A 278 7.67 14.31 -15.92
C THR A 278 6.21 14.67 -16.14
N GLU A 279 5.92 15.49 -17.14
CA GLU A 279 4.57 15.87 -17.53
C GLU A 279 3.72 14.67 -17.98
N ARG A 280 4.37 13.55 -18.36
CA ARG A 280 3.71 12.28 -18.68
C ARG A 280 3.19 11.53 -17.46
N ASP A 281 3.58 11.91 -16.25
CA ASP A 281 3.01 11.36 -15.02
C ASP A 281 1.70 12.06 -14.63
N ILE A 282 1.40 13.23 -15.21
CA ILE A 282 0.26 14.05 -14.79
C ILE A 282 -1.06 13.44 -15.31
N PRO A 283 -2.04 13.15 -14.44
CA PRO A 283 -3.33 12.63 -14.86
C PRO A 283 -4.05 13.61 -15.80
N MET A 284 -4.60 13.09 -16.90
CA MET A 284 -5.23 13.93 -17.94
C MET A 284 -6.34 14.84 -17.37
N PHE A 285 -7.18 14.31 -16.47
CA PHE A 285 -8.28 15.05 -15.86
C PHE A 285 -7.83 16.27 -15.05
N PHE A 286 -6.69 16.16 -14.35
CA PHE A 286 -6.15 17.24 -13.50
C PHE A 286 -5.04 18.05 -14.20
N LYS A 287 -4.76 17.82 -15.48
CA LYS A 287 -3.53 18.27 -16.14
C LYS A 287 -3.29 19.78 -16.05
N ARG A 288 -4.31 20.59 -16.32
CA ARG A 288 -4.19 22.05 -16.28
C ARG A 288 -3.90 22.57 -14.88
N GLU A 289 -4.61 22.04 -13.88
CA GLU A 289 -4.48 22.45 -12.48
C GLU A 289 -3.12 22.05 -11.90
N VAL A 290 -2.69 20.81 -12.17
CA VAL A 290 -1.40 20.29 -11.71
C VAL A 290 -0.24 21.04 -12.35
N LEU A 291 -0.30 21.35 -13.65
CA LEU A 291 0.77 22.13 -14.30
C LEU A 291 0.91 23.54 -13.71
N ALA A 292 -0.21 24.20 -13.37
CA ALA A 292 -0.18 25.49 -12.70
C ALA A 292 0.49 25.39 -11.32
N PHE A 293 0.09 24.38 -10.53
CA PHE A 293 0.68 24.10 -9.22
C PHE A 293 2.19 23.79 -9.29
N LEU A 294 2.62 22.97 -10.26
CA LEU A 294 4.03 22.65 -10.46
C LEU A 294 4.86 23.89 -10.80
N LYS A 295 4.32 24.78 -11.64
CA LYS A 295 4.98 26.05 -11.99
C LYS A 295 5.13 26.95 -10.77
N GLU A 296 4.10 27.07 -9.93
CA GLU A 296 4.15 27.83 -8.67
C GLU A 296 5.21 27.28 -7.71
N LYS A 297 5.35 25.96 -7.64
CA LYS A 297 6.35 25.28 -6.81
C LYS A 297 7.77 25.26 -7.39
N GLY A 298 8.01 25.89 -8.55
CA GLY A 298 9.32 25.88 -9.20
C GLY A 298 9.80 24.48 -9.59
N TRP A 299 8.86 23.57 -9.87
CA TRP A 299 9.15 22.16 -10.14
C TRP A 299 10.05 22.00 -11.38
N GLN A 300 11.00 21.08 -11.28
CA GLN A 300 11.86 20.64 -12.37
C GLN A 300 11.64 19.15 -12.66
N ARG A 301 11.90 18.74 -13.90
CA ARG A 301 11.83 17.33 -14.29
C ARG A 301 12.82 16.50 -13.48
N LYS A 302 12.36 15.35 -13.00
CA LYS A 302 13.16 14.38 -12.25
C LYS A 302 13.57 13.20 -13.13
N PRO A 303 14.70 12.55 -12.83
CA PRO A 303 15.14 11.38 -13.57
C PRO A 303 14.12 10.24 -13.48
N VAL A 304 13.95 9.51 -14.57
CA VAL A 304 13.20 8.25 -14.60
C VAL A 304 14.20 7.11 -14.68
N LEU A 305 14.18 6.23 -13.69
CA LEU A 305 15.13 5.14 -13.55
C LEU A 305 14.70 3.93 -14.37
N SER A 306 15.68 3.24 -14.95
CA SER A 306 15.40 2.01 -15.70
C SER A 306 15.34 0.78 -14.78
N LEU A 307 16.17 0.76 -13.73
CA LEU A 307 16.19 -0.29 -12.73
C LEU A 307 16.51 0.29 -11.34
N PRO A 308 15.54 0.91 -10.63
CA PRO A 308 15.79 1.41 -9.28
C PRO A 308 16.16 0.29 -8.33
N THR A 309 17.23 0.49 -7.55
CA THR A 309 17.70 -0.37 -6.47
C THR A 309 18.51 0.43 -5.45
N PHE A 310 18.44 0.05 -4.18
CA PHE A 310 19.33 0.53 -3.12
C PHE A 310 20.60 -0.32 -2.98
N ILE A 311 20.65 -1.49 -3.63
CA ILE A 311 21.86 -2.30 -3.69
C ILE A 311 22.90 -1.54 -4.54
N GLY A 312 24.07 -1.29 -3.95
CA GLY A 312 25.12 -0.45 -4.55
C GLY A 312 25.00 1.04 -4.21
N THR A 313 23.92 1.47 -3.55
CA THR A 313 23.80 2.83 -2.98
C THR A 313 24.44 2.91 -1.59
N TYR A 314 24.24 1.87 -0.78
CA TYR A 314 24.79 1.77 0.57
C TYR A 314 25.67 0.52 0.70
N PRO A 315 26.55 0.44 1.73
CA PRO A 315 27.37 -0.74 1.96
C PRO A 315 26.51 -2.00 2.08
N SER A 316 26.68 -2.92 1.14
CA SER A 316 25.99 -4.20 1.08
C SER A 316 26.97 -5.30 0.67
N LYS A 317 26.69 -6.54 1.09
CA LYS A 317 27.41 -7.74 0.64
C LYS A 317 26.90 -8.25 -0.72
N VAL A 318 25.77 -7.71 -1.19
CA VAL A 318 25.12 -8.12 -2.43
C VAL A 318 25.64 -7.27 -3.59
N SER A 319 26.02 -7.91 -4.69
CA SER A 319 26.40 -7.21 -5.92
C SER A 319 25.17 -6.60 -6.60
N VAL A 320 25.33 -5.44 -7.24
CA VAL A 320 24.31 -4.84 -8.13
C VAL A 320 23.88 -5.83 -9.22
N ASP A 321 24.77 -6.71 -9.67
CA ASP A 321 24.42 -7.72 -10.69
C ASP A 321 23.35 -8.72 -10.19
N ALA A 322 23.14 -8.84 -8.87
CA ALA A 322 22.11 -9.70 -8.31
C ALA A 322 20.69 -9.16 -8.50
N VAL A 323 20.53 -7.85 -8.78
CA VAL A 323 19.21 -7.22 -9.04
C VAL A 323 18.86 -7.17 -10.53
N ILE A 324 19.85 -7.33 -11.39
CA ILE A 324 19.68 -7.42 -12.83
C ILE A 324 19.29 -8.89 -13.12
N GLY A 325 17.99 -9.18 -13.07
CA GLY A 325 17.47 -10.52 -13.39
C GLY A 325 18.07 -11.03 -14.70
N ARG A 326 18.48 -12.31 -14.71
CA ARG A 326 19.02 -12.98 -15.90
C ARG A 326 17.94 -13.22 -16.94
#